data_AF-A0A937VXC7-F1
#
_entry.id   AF-A0A937VXC7-F1
#
_cell.length_a   1.000
_cell.length_b   1.000
_cell.length_c   1.000
_cell.angle_alpha   90.00
_cell.angle_beta   90.00
_cell.angle_gamma   90.00
#
_symmetry.space_group_name_H-M   'P 1'
#
loop_
_entity.id
_entity.type
_entity.pdbx_description
1 polymer ?
#
loop_
_entity_poly.entity_id
_entity_poly.type
_entity_poly.pdbx_seq_one_letter_code
_entity_poly.pdbx_strand_id
1 'polypeptide(L)' 'MNMQGTYTLDAPVEKTWAFLMAPQAMAQVIPGCDTLQEVTPDTYQATLQLGIAAIKGTYHGTVQYSQ' A
#
# COMPACT_ATOMS: atom_id res chain seq x y z
N MET A 1 -7.48 -8.59 14.11
CA MET A 1 -7.95 -7.21 14.40
C MET A 1 -8.90 -6.82 13.30
N ASN A 2 -10.04 -6.21 13.63
CA ASN A 2 -11.00 -5.69 12.64
C ASN A 2 -10.92 -4.17 12.67
N MET A 3 -10.44 -3.56 11.58
CA MET A 3 -10.47 -2.12 11.38
C MET A 3 -11.40 -1.84 10.19
N GLN A 4 -12.36 -0.94 10.39
CA GLN A 4 -13.22 -0.41 9.34
C GLN A 4 -13.17 1.11 9.37
N GLY A 5 -13.19 1.74 8.20
CA GLY A 5 -13.26 3.18 8.04
C GLY A 5 -13.73 3.52 6.64
N THR A 6 -14.43 4.64 6.51
CA THR A 6 -14.89 5.19 5.24
C THR A 6 -14.39 6.61 5.11
N TYR A 7 -13.85 6.94 3.95
CA TYR A 7 -13.33 8.27 3.63
C TYR A 7 -13.85 8.72 2.27
N THR A 8 -14.23 10.00 2.17
CA THR A 8 -14.59 10.62 0.88
C THR A 8 -13.34 11.26 0.30
N LEU A 9 -13.03 10.91 -0.96
CA LEU A 9 -11.95 11.52 -1.71
C LEU A 9 -12.54 12.58 -2.65
N ASP A 10 -12.01 13.79 -2.61
CA ASP A 10 -12.39 14.88 -3.52
C ASP A 10 -11.67 14.73 -4.86
N ALA A 11 -12.05 13.70 -5.62
CA ALA A 11 -11.50 13.39 -6.94
C ALA A 11 -12.51 12.58 -7.78
N PRO A 12 -12.44 12.65 -9.12
CA PRO A 12 -13.22 11.77 -9.99
C PRO A 12 -13.00 10.29 -9.65
N VAL A 13 -14.05 9.47 -9.79
CA VAL A 13 -14.02 8.04 -9.47
C VAL A 13 -12.97 7.32 -10.29
N GLU A 14 -12.87 7.62 -11.57
CA GLU A 14 -11.94 6.98 -12.50
C GLU A 14 -10.49 7.26 -12.10
N LYS A 15 -10.20 8.51 -11.70
CA LYS A 15 -8.87 8.90 -11.24
C LYS A 15 -8.52 8.22 -9.91
N THR A 16 -9.49 8.15 -9.01
CA THR A 16 -9.34 7.50 -7.70
C THR A 16 -9.06 6.01 -7.88
N TRP A 17 -9.83 5.35 -8.73
CA TRP A 17 -9.66 3.93 -9.01
C TRP A 17 -8.30 3.65 -9.66
N ALA A 18 -7.92 4.44 -10.67
CA ALA A 18 -6.61 4.31 -11.32
C ALA A 18 -5.45 4.49 -10.33
N PHE A 19 -5.57 5.41 -9.37
CA PHE A 19 -4.57 5.60 -8.32
C PHE A 19 -4.46 4.37 -7.40
N LEU A 20 -5.58 3.85 -6.92
CA LEU A 20 -5.61 2.66 -6.04
C LEU A 20 -5.09 1.40 -6.72
N MET A 21 -5.24 1.31 -8.04
CA MET A 21 -4.75 0.22 -8.89
C MET A 21 -3.32 0.42 -9.40
N ALA A 22 -2.65 1.53 -9.06
CA ALA A 22 -1.29 1.83 -9.51
C ALA A 22 -0.28 1.54 -8.39
N PRO A 23 0.49 0.42 -8.44
CA PRO A 23 1.40 0.05 -7.36
C PRO A 23 2.44 1.12 -7.05
N GLN A 24 2.99 1.79 -8.07
CA GLN A 24 3.97 2.84 -7.89
C GLN A 24 3.39 4.07 -7.18
N ALA A 25 2.12 4.38 -7.42
CA ALA A 25 1.44 5.47 -6.74
C ALA A 25 1.11 5.09 -5.28
N MET A 26 0.66 3.85 -5.06
CA MET A 26 0.39 3.32 -3.73
C MET A 26 1.65 3.25 -2.85
N ALA A 27 2.79 2.84 -3.40
CA ALA A 27 4.06 2.80 -2.69
C ALA A 27 4.44 4.17 -2.09
N GLN A 28 4.06 5.28 -2.73
CA GLN A 28 4.34 6.64 -2.23
C GLN A 28 3.51 7.04 -1.00
N VAL A 29 2.37 6.40 -0.78
CA VAL A 29 1.45 6.73 0.31
C VAL A 29 1.43 5.68 1.43
N ILE A 30 2.04 4.51 1.22
CA ILE A 30 2.22 3.50 2.26
C ILE A 30 3.37 3.95 3.19
N PRO A 31 3.11 4.15 4.50
CA PRO A 31 4.13 4.63 5.42
C PRO A 31 5.35 3.71 5.47
N GLY A 32 6.53 4.28 5.24
CA GLY A 32 7.80 3.55 5.26
C GLY A 32 7.99 2.57 4.11
N CYS A 33 7.15 2.57 3.08
CA CYS A 33 7.37 1.71 1.91
C CYS A 33 8.64 2.15 1.17
N ASP A 34 9.61 1.24 1.15
CA ASP A 34 10.89 1.39 0.45
C ASP A 34 10.80 0.75 -0.94
N THR A 35 10.22 -0.45 -1.01
CA THR A 35 10.00 -1.17 -2.27
C THR A 35 8.59 -1.77 -2.31
N LEU A 36 8.02 -1.83 -3.52
CA LEU A 36 6.80 -2.58 -3.83
C LEU A 36 6.96 -3.20 -5.22
N GLN A 37 7.29 -4.47 -5.26
CA GLN A 37 7.63 -5.18 -6.50
C GLN A 37 6.58 -6.24 -6.81
N GLU A 38 6.04 -6.22 -8.02
CA GLU A 38 5.18 -7.28 -8.52
C GLU A 38 5.98 -8.57 -8.71
N VAL A 39 5.51 -9.67 -8.11
CA VAL A 39 6.15 -10.99 -8.21
C VAL A 39 5.33 -11.96 -9.05
N THR A 40 4.01 -11.83 -9.01
CA THR A 40 3.06 -12.50 -9.89
C THR A 40 1.90 -11.53 -10.15
N PRO A 41 1.05 -11.75 -11.17
CA PRO A 41 -0.10 -10.88 -11.40
C PRO A 41 -0.89 -10.62 -10.11
N ASP A 42 -1.16 -9.35 -9.84
CA ASP A 42 -1.89 -8.85 -8.67
C ASP A 42 -1.26 -9.14 -7.29
N THR A 43 0.00 -9.60 -7.24
CA THR A 43 0.71 -9.94 -6.01
C THR A 43 2.07 -9.26 -5.95
N TYR A 44 2.33 -8.59 -4.83
CA TYR A 44 3.49 -7.73 -4.64
C TYR A 44 4.25 -8.08 -3.36
N GLN A 45 5.57 -8.06 -3.43
CA GLN A 45 6.44 -8.06 -2.25
C GLN A 45 6.81 -6.62 -1.89
N ALA A 46 6.60 -6.26 -0.63
CA ALA A 46 6.88 -4.95 -0.09
C ALA A 46 7.97 -5.00 0.98
N THR A 47 8.93 -4.08 0.92
CA THR A 47 9.85 -3.79 2.02
C THR A 47 9.42 -2.49 2.69
N LEU A 48 9.20 -2.53 4.00
CA LEU A 48 8.85 -1.37 4.81
C LEU A 48 9.96 -1.05 5.82
N GLN A 49 10.37 0.20 5.90
CA GLN A 49 11.30 0.73 6.89
C GLN A 49 10.56 1.72 7.79
N LEU A 50 10.27 1.32 9.03
CA LEU A 50 9.56 2.16 9.99
C LEU A 50 10.54 2.74 11.00
N GLY A 51 10.58 4.08 11.09
CA GLY A 51 11.46 4.83 12.00
C GLY A 51 10.82 5.21 13.34
N ILE A 52 9.57 4.82 13.60
CA ILE A 52 8.82 5.22 14.80
C ILE A 52 9.32 4.40 16.00
N ALA A 53 9.76 5.07 17.07
CA ALA A 53 10.51 4.45 18.18
C ALA A 53 9.91 3.14 18.73
N ALA A 54 8.58 3.09 18.92
CA ALA A 54 7.90 1.92 19.46
C ALA A 54 7.83 0.71 18.51
N ILE A 55 8.01 0.93 17.20
CA ILE A 55 7.86 -0.07 16.12
C ILE A 55 9.01 0.00 15.10
N LYS A 56 10.19 0.42 15.54
CA LYS A 56 11.33 0.62 14.64
C LYS A 56 11.76 -0.74 14.07
N GLY A 57 11.88 -0.83 12.74
CA GLY A 57 12.32 -2.07 12.10
C GLY A 57 12.16 -2.07 10.59
N THR A 58 12.65 -3.15 9.99
CA THR A 58 12.45 -3.48 8.58
C THR A 58 11.50 -4.66 8.49
N TYR A 59 10.44 -4.52 7.70
CA TYR A 59 9.39 -5.51 7.54
C TYR A 59 9.29 -5.93 6.08
N HIS A 60 9.00 -7.21 5.86
CA HIS A 60 8.69 -7.75 4.55
C HIS A 60 7.24 -8.20 4.56
N GLY A 61 6.46 -7.72 3.59
CA GLY A 61 5.03 -7.98 3.48
C GLY A 61 4.65 -8.43 2.09
N THR A 62 3.59 -9.22 1.99
CA THR A 62 2.97 -9.58 0.72
C THR A 62 1.64 -8.84 0.61
N VAL A 63 1.43 -8.14 -0.50
CA VAL A 63 0.19 -7.42 -0.82
C VAL A 63 -0.45 -8.12 -2.01
N GLN A 64 -1.76 -8.38 -1.93
CA GLN A 64 -2.50 -9.02 -3.01
C GLN A 64 -3.84 -8.33 -3.19
N TYR A 65 -4.27 -8.09 -4.43
CA TYR A 65 -5.65 -7.69 -4.69
C TYR A 65 -6.56 -8.91 -4.45
N SER A 66 -7.52 -8.76 -3.54
CA SER A 66 -8.59 -9.73 -3.35
C SER A 66 -9.71 -9.43 -4.34
N GLN A 67 -9.91 -10.31 -5.32
CA GLN A 67 -11.14 -10.32 -6.12
C GLN A 67 -12.29 -10.92 -5.32
#